data_AF-G3U7L5-F1
#
_entry.id   AF-G3U7L5-F1
#
_cell.length_a   1.000
_cell.length_b   1.000
_cell.length_c   1.000
_cell.angle_alpha   90.00
_cell.angle_beta   90.00
_cell.angle_gamma   90.00
#
_symmetry.space_group_name_H-M   'P 1'
#
loop_
_entity.id
_entity.type
_entity.pdbx_description
1 polymer ?
#
loop_
_entity_poly.entity_id
_entity_poly.type
_entity_poly.pdbx_seq_one_letter_code
_entity_poly.pdbx_strand_id
1 'polypeptide(L)'
;CDVPEYCNGSSQLCQPDVFIQNGHPCQNNKAYCYNGMCQYYDAQCQVIFGSSSRNAPFACYEEIQPQSDRFGNCGLTNKVSDILCGKLVCSWPHKRLILRTNLSVFYTHRRDEICVVTYRGDG
;
A
#
# COMPACT_ATOMS: atom_id res chain seq x y z
N CYS A 1 -0.99 4.39 -15.74
CA CYS A 1 -0.38 3.08 -16.06
C CYS A 1 -1.21 2.36 -17.10
N ASP A 2 -1.92 3.13 -17.93
CA ASP A 2 -2.98 2.68 -18.82
C ASP A 2 -2.79 3.43 -20.13
N VAL A 3 -3.25 2.88 -21.25
CA VAL A 3 -3.15 3.52 -22.56
C VAL A 3 -4.51 3.53 -23.25
N PRO A 4 -4.81 4.53 -24.08
CA PRO A 4 -6.08 4.53 -24.81
C PRO A 4 -6.08 3.45 -25.90
N GLU A 5 -7.12 2.63 -25.92
CA GLU A 5 -7.44 1.74 -27.03
C GLU A 5 -8.17 2.48 -28.15
N TYR A 6 -7.89 2.08 -29.39
CA TYR A 6 -8.53 2.65 -30.58
C TYR A 6 -9.19 1.55 -31.41
N CYS A 7 -10.39 1.82 -31.93
CA CYS A 7 -11.07 0.90 -32.83
C CYS A 7 -10.26 0.70 -34.12
N ASN A 8 -10.11 -0.56 -34.54
CA ASN A 8 -9.38 -0.89 -35.77
C ASN A 8 -10.25 -0.85 -37.04
N GLY A 9 -11.55 -0.58 -36.91
CA GLY A 9 -12.51 -0.51 -38.02
C GLY A 9 -12.95 -1.87 -38.60
N SER A 10 -12.32 -2.97 -38.19
CA SER A 10 -12.61 -4.34 -38.66
C SER A 10 -13.52 -5.13 -37.72
N SER A 11 -13.79 -4.61 -36.52
CA SER A 11 -14.66 -5.21 -35.50
C SER A 11 -15.50 -4.16 -34.79
N GLN A 12 -16.68 -4.55 -34.32
CA GLN A 12 -17.52 -3.73 -33.44
C GLN A 12 -17.04 -3.76 -31.99
N LEU A 13 -16.17 -4.70 -31.63
CA LEU A 13 -15.56 -4.78 -30.31
C LEU A 13 -14.36 -3.83 -30.22
N CYS A 14 -14.21 -3.18 -29.07
CA CYS A 14 -12.99 -2.46 -28.74
C CYS A 14 -11.78 -3.41 -28.80
N GLN A 15 -10.60 -2.87 -29.09
CA GLN A 15 -9.38 -3.66 -28.95
C GLN A 15 -9.22 -4.12 -27.50
N PRO A 16 -8.53 -5.25 -27.26
CA PRO A 16 -8.25 -5.72 -25.92
C PRO A 16 -7.60 -4.63 -25.07
N ASP A 17 -8.00 -4.56 -23.79
CA ASP A 17 -7.38 -3.71 -22.78
C ASP A 17 -5.89 -4.05 -22.66
N VAL A 18 -5.04 -3.05 -22.87
CA VAL A 18 -3.59 -3.17 -22.75
C VAL A 18 -3.07 -2.03 -21.88
N PHE A 19 -2.07 -2.31 -21.07
CA PHE A 19 -1.52 -1.33 -20.14
C PHE A 19 -0.05 -1.04 -20.41
N ILE A 20 0.40 0.08 -19.85
CA ILE A 20 1.81 0.42 -19.83
C ILE A 20 2.60 -0.74 -19.18
N GLN A 21 3.71 -1.12 -19.81
CA GLN A 21 4.58 -2.20 -19.35
C GLN A 21 4.97 -2.09 -17.86
N ASN A 22 5.04 -3.26 -17.22
CA ASN A 22 5.46 -3.36 -15.82
C ASN A 22 6.84 -2.72 -15.61
N GLY A 23 7.01 -1.96 -14.53
CA GLY A 23 8.25 -1.25 -14.23
C GLY A 23 8.34 0.17 -14.83
N HIS A 24 7.36 0.62 -15.61
CA HIS A 24 7.33 2.02 -16.06
C HIS A 24 7.11 2.97 -14.87
N PRO A 25 7.92 4.04 -14.70
CA PRO A 25 7.75 4.99 -13.60
C PRO A 25 6.38 5.68 -13.62
N CYS A 26 5.78 5.85 -12.46
CA CYS A 26 4.53 6.58 -12.27
C CYS A 26 4.58 7.38 -10.96
N GLN A 27 3.57 8.23 -10.73
CA GLN A 27 3.48 9.08 -9.55
C GLN A 27 4.76 9.89 -9.30
N ASN A 28 5.16 10.71 -10.28
CA ASN A 28 6.37 11.54 -10.22
C ASN A 28 7.64 10.73 -9.85
N ASN A 29 7.81 9.57 -10.47
CA ASN A 29 8.92 8.63 -10.25
C ASN A 29 9.04 8.06 -8.83
N LYS A 30 7.95 8.09 -8.05
CA LYS A 30 7.91 7.51 -6.70
C LYS A 30 7.41 6.07 -6.69
N ALA A 31 6.90 5.58 -7.81
CA ALA A 31 6.32 4.26 -7.95
C ALA A 31 6.46 3.74 -9.37
N TYR A 32 6.01 2.50 -9.59
CA TYR A 32 6.07 1.84 -10.87
C TYR A 32 4.72 1.23 -11.24
N CYS A 33 4.44 1.20 -12.53
CA CYS A 33 3.28 0.50 -13.07
C CYS A 33 3.45 -1.00 -12.89
N TYR A 34 2.39 -1.65 -12.43
CA TYR A 34 2.29 -3.10 -12.35
C TYR A 34 0.84 -3.52 -12.63
N ASN A 35 0.63 -4.30 -13.69
CA ASN A 35 -0.67 -4.78 -14.18
C ASN A 35 -1.71 -3.63 -14.28
N GLY A 36 -1.38 -2.59 -15.04
CA GLY A 36 -2.29 -1.44 -15.26
C GLY A 36 -2.36 -0.43 -14.10
N MET A 37 -1.80 -0.75 -12.94
CA MET A 37 -1.97 0.06 -11.72
C MET A 37 -0.66 0.74 -11.30
N CYS A 38 -0.75 2.01 -10.91
CA CYS A 38 0.34 2.71 -10.22
C CYS A 38 0.24 2.40 -8.72
N GLN A 39 1.01 1.43 -8.25
CA GLN A 39 0.94 0.99 -6.85
C GLN A 39 1.93 1.78 -6.00
N TYR A 40 1.43 2.60 -5.08
CA TYR A 40 2.25 3.39 -4.16
C TYR A 40 1.64 3.41 -2.76
N TYR A 41 2.50 3.58 -1.75
CA TYR A 41 2.13 3.38 -0.34
C TYR A 41 0.99 4.29 0.14
N ASP A 42 0.99 5.57 -0.23
CA ASP A 42 -0.08 6.50 0.18
C ASP A 42 -1.46 6.03 -0.30
N ALA A 43 -1.59 5.62 -1.57
CA ALA A 43 -2.86 5.11 -2.09
C ALA A 43 -3.32 3.84 -1.36
N GLN A 44 -2.40 2.92 -1.04
CA GLN A 44 -2.74 1.71 -0.29
C GLN A 44 -3.23 2.05 1.12
N CYS A 45 -2.55 2.98 1.80
CA CYS A 45 -2.98 3.49 3.10
C CYS A 45 -4.39 4.08 3.02
N GLN A 46 -4.68 4.87 1.98
CA GLN A 46 -5.96 5.54 1.81
C GLN A 46 -7.12 4.56 1.58
N VAL A 47 -6.87 3.48 0.84
CA VAL A 47 -7.86 2.40 0.63
C VAL A 47 -8.19 1.69 1.94
N ILE A 48 -7.18 1.41 2.78
CA ILE A 48 -7.36 0.65 4.01
C ILE A 48 -7.97 1.52 5.12
N PHE A 49 -7.40 2.70 5.36
CA PHE A 49 -7.70 3.54 6.51
C PHE A 49 -8.57 4.77 6.19
N GLY A 50 -8.69 5.16 4.92
CA GLY A 50 -9.43 6.34 4.46
C GLY A 50 -8.52 7.46 3.96
N SER A 51 -9.10 8.44 3.27
CA SER A 51 -8.38 9.46 2.47
C SER A 51 -7.34 10.31 3.22
N SER A 52 -7.42 10.43 4.54
CA SER A 52 -6.45 11.20 5.33
C SER A 52 -5.19 10.42 5.72
N SER A 53 -5.15 9.11 5.52
CA SER A 53 -3.95 8.33 5.81
C SER A 53 -2.92 8.49 4.70
N ARG A 54 -1.65 8.26 5.05
CA ARG A 54 -0.50 8.31 4.13
C ARG A 54 0.52 7.26 4.53
N ASN A 55 1.50 7.02 3.68
CA ASN A 55 2.67 6.24 4.00
C ASN A 55 3.33 6.75 5.28
N ALA A 56 3.67 5.84 6.18
CA ALA A 56 4.36 6.21 7.40
C ALA A 56 5.83 6.59 7.12
N PRO A 57 6.45 7.43 7.95
CA PRO A 57 7.89 7.62 7.90
C PRO A 57 8.64 6.32 8.22
N PHE A 58 9.88 6.21 7.76
CA PHE A 58 10.74 5.04 7.98
C PHE A 58 10.85 4.63 9.46
N ALA A 59 10.85 5.61 10.37
CA ALA A 59 10.89 5.36 11.82
C ALA A 59 9.71 4.52 12.36
N CYS A 60 8.56 4.54 11.69
CA CYS A 60 7.43 3.67 12.02
C CYS A 60 7.69 2.22 11.58
N TYR A 61 8.30 2.04 10.40
CA TYR A 61 8.68 0.72 9.89
C TYR A 61 9.76 0.07 10.78
N GLU A 62 10.75 0.84 11.23
CA GLU A 62 11.78 0.39 12.18
C GLU A 62 11.22 -0.06 13.54
N GLU A 63 10.10 0.52 13.97
CA GLU A 63 9.44 0.16 15.23
C GLU A 63 8.58 -1.10 15.10
N ILE A 64 7.85 -1.24 13.99
CA ILE A 64 6.82 -2.26 13.82
C ILE A 64 7.40 -3.55 13.22
N GLN A 65 8.14 -3.47 12.12
CA GLN A 65 8.53 -4.65 11.35
C GLN A 65 9.39 -5.67 12.12
N PRO A 66 10.35 -5.27 13.00
CA PRO A 66 11.18 -6.21 13.74
C PRO A 66 10.42 -7.04 14.79
N GLN A 67 9.17 -6.70 15.11
CA GLN A 67 8.37 -7.45 16.09
C GLN A 67 8.09 -8.89 15.63
N SER A 68 8.17 -9.15 14.31
CA SER A 68 7.99 -10.47 13.70
C SER A 68 6.70 -11.17 14.15
N ASP A 69 5.60 -10.40 14.22
CA ASP A 69 4.28 -10.85 14.60
C ASP A 69 3.25 -10.61 13.46
N ARG A 70 1.96 -10.76 13.77
CA ARG A 70 0.86 -10.57 12.80
C ARG A 70 0.73 -9.13 12.28
N PHE A 71 1.28 -8.15 12.99
CA PHE A 71 1.23 -6.72 12.65
C PHE A 71 2.52 -6.24 11.99
N GLY A 72 3.69 -6.73 12.41
CA GLY A 72 4.98 -6.35 11.83
C GLY A 72 5.81 -7.58 11.46
N ASN A 73 6.10 -7.74 10.18
CA ASN A 73 7.00 -8.77 9.67
C ASN A 73 7.48 -8.42 8.25
N CYS A 74 8.69 -8.88 7.90
CA CYS A 74 9.28 -8.70 6.57
C CYS A 74 9.10 -9.95 5.68
N GLY A 75 7.97 -10.66 5.82
CA GLY A 75 7.74 -11.93 5.13
C GLY A 75 8.56 -13.11 5.69
N LEU A 76 8.59 -14.22 4.95
CA LEU A 76 9.14 -15.51 5.44
C LEU A 76 10.63 -15.48 5.80
N THR A 77 11.41 -14.59 5.19
CA THR A 77 12.87 -14.55 5.36
C THR A 77 13.33 -13.51 6.37
N ASN A 78 12.42 -12.67 6.89
CA ASN A 78 12.66 -11.63 7.90
C ASN A 78 13.94 -10.78 7.65
N LYS A 79 14.21 -10.43 6.38
CA LYS A 79 15.38 -9.62 6.03
C LYS A 79 15.13 -8.14 6.35
N VAL A 80 16.07 -7.53 7.07
CA VAL A 80 16.02 -6.09 7.40
C VAL A 80 16.10 -5.21 6.15
N SER A 81 16.72 -5.68 5.06
CA SER A 81 16.72 -4.99 3.76
C SER A 81 15.32 -4.78 3.19
N ASP A 82 14.36 -5.59 3.63
CA ASP A 82 13.01 -5.68 3.07
C ASP A 82 11.99 -4.97 3.97
N ILE A 83 12.45 -4.09 4.87
CA ILE A 83 11.62 -3.44 5.89
C ILE A 83 10.46 -2.60 5.30
N LEU A 84 10.63 -2.07 4.08
CA LEU A 84 9.58 -1.34 3.34
C LEU A 84 8.70 -2.26 2.48
N CYS A 85 9.06 -3.53 2.36
CA CYS A 85 8.36 -4.56 1.58
C CYS A 85 7.55 -5.52 2.46
N GLY A 86 7.67 -5.42 3.79
CA GLY A 86 6.87 -6.16 4.75
C GLY A 86 5.43 -5.64 4.84
N LYS A 87 4.84 -5.73 6.04
CA LYS A 87 3.51 -5.15 6.29
C LYS A 87 3.50 -3.63 6.02
N LEU A 88 2.45 -3.14 5.36
CA LEU A 88 2.27 -1.71 5.12
C LEU A 88 2.01 -0.98 6.43
N VAL A 89 2.78 0.08 6.69
CA VAL A 89 2.62 0.94 7.86
C VAL A 89 2.20 2.32 7.39
N CYS A 90 1.15 2.87 8.00
CA CYS A 90 0.57 4.14 7.60
C CYS A 90 0.61 5.17 8.74
N SER A 91 0.69 6.45 8.41
CA SER A 91 0.43 7.54 9.36
C SER A 91 -1.08 7.77 9.47
N TRP A 92 -1.57 7.90 10.71
CA TRP A 92 -2.97 8.19 11.00
C TRP A 92 -3.11 9.55 11.71
N PRO A 93 -3.66 10.59 11.04
CA PRO A 93 -3.67 11.93 11.60
C PRO A 93 -4.81 12.20 12.60
N HIS A 94 -5.68 11.21 12.86
CA HIS A 94 -6.87 11.40 13.69
C HIS A 94 -6.69 10.81 15.09
N LYS A 95 -7.29 11.47 16.09
CA LYS A 95 -7.38 10.92 17.46
C LYS A 95 -8.41 9.80 17.58
N ARG A 96 -9.31 9.67 16.60
CA ARG A 96 -10.37 8.66 16.60
C ARG A 96 -9.80 7.30 16.19
N LEU A 97 -10.21 6.26 16.92
CA LEU A 97 -9.87 4.88 16.59
C LEU A 97 -10.57 4.44 15.29
N ILE A 98 -9.85 3.69 14.48
CA ILE A 98 -10.37 2.96 13.31
C ILE A 98 -11.15 1.76 13.82
N LEU A 99 -12.45 1.73 13.51
CA LEU A 99 -13.36 0.63 13.87
C LEU A 99 -13.93 0.03 12.59
N ARG A 100 -13.55 -1.22 12.29
CA ARG A 100 -14.11 -2.01 11.19
C ARG A 100 -14.21 -3.49 11.59
N THR A 101 -15.24 -4.16 11.12
CA THR A 101 -15.47 -5.58 11.39
C THR A 101 -14.31 -6.43 10.84
N ASN A 102 -13.85 -7.42 11.63
CA ASN A 102 -12.74 -8.33 11.30
C ASN A 102 -11.40 -7.62 11.01
N LEU A 103 -11.22 -6.39 11.49
CA LEU A 103 -10.00 -5.62 11.31
C LEU A 103 -9.38 -5.27 12.66
N SER A 104 -8.25 -5.89 12.97
CA SER A 104 -7.43 -5.51 14.12
C SER A 104 -6.45 -4.44 13.68
N VAL A 105 -6.31 -3.38 14.47
CA VAL A 105 -5.41 -2.27 14.19
C VAL A 105 -4.45 -2.09 15.36
N PHE A 106 -3.16 -2.10 15.07
CA PHE A 106 -2.10 -1.76 16.00
C PHE A 106 -1.73 -0.29 15.84
N TYR A 107 -1.53 0.41 16.95
CA TYR A 107 -1.17 1.82 17.00
C TYR A 107 0.13 1.95 17.80
N THR A 108 1.07 2.74 17.29
CA THR A 108 2.23 3.20 18.05
C THR A 108 2.52 4.66 17.72
N HIS A 109 3.29 5.34 18.57
CA HIS A 109 3.65 6.74 18.39
C HIS A 109 5.16 6.88 18.27
N ARG A 110 5.63 7.46 17.17
CA ARG A 110 7.06 7.66 16.88
C ARG A 110 7.27 9.03 16.25
N ARG A 111 8.11 9.87 16.85
CA ARG A 111 8.50 11.21 16.33
C ARG A 111 7.29 12.05 15.88
N ASP A 112 6.31 12.20 16.76
CA ASP A 112 5.07 12.97 16.55
C ASP A 112 4.12 12.42 15.47
N GLU A 113 4.36 11.19 15.02
CA GLU A 113 3.48 10.48 14.08
C GLU A 113 2.81 9.30 14.78
N ILE A 114 1.50 9.15 14.55
CA ILE A 114 0.76 7.95 14.94
C ILE A 114 0.90 6.94 13.80
N CYS A 115 1.67 5.88 14.03
CA CYS A 115 1.86 4.79 13.10
C CYS A 115 0.75 3.75 13.30
N VAL A 116 0.14 3.30 12.21
CA VAL A 116 -0.89 2.27 12.23
C VAL A 116 -0.59 1.14 11.26
N VAL A 117 -0.92 -0.08 11.66
CA VAL A 117 -0.88 -1.26 10.80
C VAL A 117 -2.09 -2.14 11.10
N THR A 118 -2.60 -2.82 10.08
CA THR A 118 -3.76 -3.71 10.25
C THR A 118 -3.40 -5.16 10.08
N TYR A 119 -4.10 -5.99 10.83
CA TYR A 119 -4.22 -7.41 10.57
C TYR A 119 -5.71 -7.75 10.38
N ARG A 120 -6.05 -8.31 9.23
CA ARG A 120 -7.37 -8.88 8.99
C ARG A 120 -7.31 -10.33 9.47
N GLY A 121 -8.10 -10.66 10.48
CA GLY A 121 -8.28 -12.05 10.88
C GLY A 121 -9.07 -12.75 9.79
N ASP A 122 -8.48 -13.76 9.17
CA ASP A 122 -9.25 -14.73 8.41
C ASP A 122 -10.04 -15.53 9.44
N GLY A 123 -11.38 -15.43 9.37
CA GLY A 123 -12.29 -16.12 10.28
C GLY A 123 -12.29 -17.62 10.08
#